data_AF-A0A180G4Z7-F1
#
_entry.id   AF-A0A180G4Z7-F1
#
_cell.length_a   1.000
_cell.length_b   1.000
_cell.length_c   1.000
_cell.angle_alpha   90.00
_cell.angle_beta   90.00
_cell.angle_gamma   90.00
#
_symmetry.space_group_name_H-M   'P 1'
#
loop_
_entity.id
_entity.type
_entity.pdbx_description
1 polymer ?
#
loop_
_entity_poly.entity_id
_entity_poly.type
_entity_poly.pdbx_seq_one_letter_code
_entity_poly.pdbx_strand_id
1 'polypeptide(L)'
;MLESLLGSSLLVVLLVHPAAFVLLYAVLLARLARHPPPHSHLLPLVLGFHRHARAVLAAVRPFRAAFPRSAGLLVLALALALHALPPAARPLLLLVWLAPPLGWLRTLLAYLLTSKRDGGKTSLQSRRPTDEHESDRRSEGAEKGMIIRIEITIVEHQRWKEEVGWTGEITAEDTKLVGGRWTDGQGGEVSGPAAFTLPSPSVSAGASHPSWAWDAPHWAVVRGPRPSFPAPGGPSDPSSDHPWPVDPDGWTYADHTWSAFSCRPTHTSFVRKRRWTRPVLCTFAAPSRTRTEN
;
A
#
# COMPACT_ATOMS: atom_id res chain seq x y z
N MET A 1 -19.48 12.23 -45.49
CA MET A 1 -19.73 13.29 -44.49
C MET A 1 -20.73 12.86 -43.41
N LEU A 2 -21.77 12.06 -43.70
CA LEU A 2 -22.70 11.55 -42.68
C LEU A 2 -22.08 10.59 -41.63
N GLU A 3 -21.09 9.77 -42.01
CA GLU A 3 -20.48 8.80 -41.07
C GLU A 3 -19.65 9.47 -39.95
N SER A 4 -19.09 10.65 -40.21
CA SER A 4 -18.35 11.41 -39.20
C SER A 4 -19.26 12.01 -38.13
N LEU A 5 -20.52 12.32 -38.46
CA LEU A 5 -21.49 12.92 -37.53
C LEU A 5 -22.17 11.86 -36.65
N LEU A 6 -22.37 10.65 -37.17
CA LEU A 6 -22.86 9.49 -36.42
C LEU A 6 -21.85 9.01 -35.37
N GLY A 7 -20.55 9.02 -35.69
CA GLY A 7 -19.49 8.62 -34.75
C GLY A 7 -19.39 9.52 -33.51
N SER A 8 -19.49 10.85 -33.69
CA SER A 8 -19.37 11.81 -32.60
C SER A 8 -20.58 11.79 -31.66
N SER A 9 -21.79 11.65 -32.22
CA SER A 9 -23.03 11.63 -31.45
C SER A 9 -23.19 10.35 -30.62
N LEU A 10 -22.77 9.20 -31.17
CA LEU A 10 -22.75 7.93 -30.45
C LEU A 10 -21.76 7.95 -29.28
N LEU A 11 -20.61 8.61 -29.45
CA LEU A 11 -19.58 8.74 -28.41
C LEU A 11 -20.04 9.62 -27.25
N VAL A 12 -20.83 10.68 -27.52
CA VAL A 12 -21.46 11.52 -26.50
C VAL A 12 -22.55 10.76 -25.73
N VAL A 13 -23.38 9.96 -26.42
CA VAL A 13 -24.40 9.11 -25.75
C VAL A 13 -23.76 8.05 -24.86
N LEU A 14 -22.63 7.47 -25.27
CA LEU A 14 -21.89 6.47 -24.48
C LEU A 14 -21.15 7.08 -23.28
N LEU A 15 -20.79 8.36 -23.33
CA LEU A 15 -20.19 9.09 -22.21
C LEU A 15 -21.23 9.56 -21.17
N VAL A 16 -22.46 9.86 -21.60
CA VAL A 16 -23.52 10.39 -20.72
C VAL A 16 -24.37 9.29 -20.07
N HIS A 17 -24.49 8.10 -20.68
CA HIS A 17 -25.29 7.01 -20.11
C HIS A 17 -24.52 5.68 -20.05
N PRO A 18 -23.96 5.29 -18.88
CA PRO A 18 -23.30 4.00 -18.72
C PRO A 18 -24.23 2.81 -19.02
N ALA A 19 -25.55 3.00 -18.86
CA ALA A 19 -26.57 2.02 -19.25
C ALA A 19 -26.63 1.78 -20.77
N ALA A 20 -26.44 2.82 -21.60
CA ALA A 20 -26.43 2.69 -23.05
C ALA A 20 -25.19 1.92 -23.52
N PHE A 21 -24.04 2.11 -22.87
CA PHE A 21 -22.82 1.35 -23.15
C PHE A 21 -22.99 -0.14 -22.84
N VAL A 22 -23.61 -0.47 -21.70
CA VAL A 22 -23.89 -1.88 -21.34
C VAL A 22 -24.88 -2.52 -22.31
N LEU A 23 -25.91 -1.78 -22.74
CA LEU A 23 -26.88 -2.28 -23.72
C LEU A 23 -26.22 -2.52 -25.09
N LEU A 24 -25.39 -1.57 -25.56
CA LEU A 24 -24.65 -1.70 -26.81
C LEU A 24 -23.68 -2.89 -26.78
N TYR A 25 -23.02 -3.09 -25.62
CA TYR A 25 -22.14 -4.24 -25.38
C TYR A 25 -22.89 -5.57 -25.42
N ALA A 26 -24.06 -5.66 -24.77
CA ALA A 26 -24.89 -6.85 -24.80
C ALA A 26 -25.36 -7.18 -26.23
N VAL A 27 -25.75 -6.16 -27.01
CA VAL A 27 -26.13 -6.33 -28.43
C VAL A 27 -24.94 -6.79 -29.28
N LEU A 28 -23.74 -6.24 -29.05
CA LEU A 28 -22.52 -6.62 -29.76
C LEU A 28 -22.16 -8.09 -29.47
N LEU A 29 -22.20 -8.50 -28.21
CA LEU A 29 -21.96 -9.89 -27.80
C LEU A 29 -23.00 -10.85 -28.39
N ALA A 30 -24.28 -10.48 -28.37
CA ALA A 30 -25.34 -11.29 -28.96
C ALA A 30 -25.19 -11.45 -30.49
N ARG A 31 -24.66 -10.44 -31.19
CA ARG A 31 -24.35 -10.54 -32.62
C ARG A 31 -23.12 -11.42 -32.88
N LEU A 32 -22.05 -11.27 -32.10
CA LEU A 32 -20.84 -12.09 -32.23
C LEU A 32 -21.11 -13.56 -31.91
N ALA A 33 -22.03 -13.86 -30.99
CA ALA A 33 -22.46 -15.22 -30.68
C ALA A 33 -23.25 -15.88 -31.83
N ARG A 34 -24.03 -15.09 -32.58
CA ARG A 34 -24.78 -15.60 -33.75
C ARG A 34 -23.90 -15.77 -34.99
N HIS A 35 -22.85 -14.96 -35.11
CA HIS A 35 -21.93 -14.98 -36.24
C HIS A 35 -20.48 -14.89 -35.73
N PRO A 36 -19.88 -16.02 -35.30
CA PRO A 36 -18.52 -16.02 -34.80
C PRO A 36 -17.55 -15.65 -35.95
N PRO A 37 -16.77 -14.56 -35.82
CA PRO A 37 -15.80 -14.21 -36.85
C PRO A 37 -14.66 -15.25 -36.87
N PRO A 38 -13.95 -15.39 -38.01
CA PRO A 38 -12.79 -16.26 -38.08
C PRO A 38 -11.76 -15.90 -37.00
N HIS A 39 -11.11 -16.93 -36.43
CA HIS A 39 -10.29 -16.84 -35.23
C HIS A 39 -9.19 -15.75 -35.26
N SER A 40 -8.74 -15.33 -36.45
CA SER A 40 -7.76 -14.27 -36.67
C SER A 40 -8.24 -12.86 -36.28
N HIS A 41 -9.56 -12.61 -36.22
CA HIS A 41 -10.10 -11.28 -35.93
C HIS A 41 -10.56 -11.08 -34.49
N LEU A 42 -10.63 -12.16 -33.69
CA LEU A 42 -11.08 -12.09 -32.30
C LEU A 42 -10.08 -11.32 -31.41
N LEU A 43 -8.79 -11.54 -31.61
CA LEU A 43 -7.74 -10.96 -30.78
C LEU A 43 -7.64 -9.42 -30.86
N PRO A 44 -7.60 -8.79 -32.06
CA PRO A 44 -7.62 -7.33 -32.14
C PRO A 44 -8.94 -6.71 -31.65
N LEU A 45 -10.06 -7.42 -31.78
CA LEU A 45 -11.37 -6.95 -31.31
C LEU A 45 -11.45 -6.97 -29.77
N VAL A 46 -10.93 -8.02 -29.14
CA VAL A 46 -10.80 -8.14 -27.68
C VAL A 46 -9.81 -7.10 -27.11
N LEU A 47 -8.67 -6.88 -27.78
CA LEU A 47 -7.69 -5.88 -27.36
C LEU A 47 -8.20 -4.45 -27.53
N GLY A 48 -8.87 -4.15 -28.64
CA GLY A 48 -9.55 -2.88 -28.86
C GLY A 48 -10.61 -2.62 -27.79
N PHE A 49 -11.41 -3.64 -27.48
CA PHE A 49 -12.41 -3.57 -26.41
C PHE A 49 -11.77 -3.34 -25.03
N HIS A 50 -10.71 -4.07 -24.67
CA HIS A 50 -10.06 -3.91 -23.37
C HIS A 50 -9.48 -2.51 -23.18
N ARG A 51 -8.94 -1.92 -24.25
CA ARG A 51 -8.43 -0.54 -24.25
C ARG A 51 -9.55 0.49 -24.03
N HIS A 52 -10.70 0.31 -24.69
CA HIS A 52 -11.84 1.23 -24.54
C HIS A 52 -12.57 1.05 -23.19
N ALA A 53 -12.72 -0.19 -22.72
CA ALA A 53 -13.30 -0.48 -21.41
C ALA A 53 -12.46 0.13 -20.27
N ARG A 54 -11.12 0.11 -20.38
CA ARG A 54 -10.23 0.80 -19.43
C ARG A 54 -10.42 2.32 -19.45
N ALA A 55 -10.56 2.93 -20.63
CA ALA A 55 -10.78 4.36 -20.76
C ALA A 55 -12.13 4.78 -20.13
N VAL A 56 -13.19 4.00 -20.38
CA VAL A 56 -14.52 4.24 -19.80
C VAL A 56 -14.50 4.04 -18.28
N LEU A 57 -13.87 2.97 -17.77
CA LEU A 57 -13.75 2.74 -16.32
C LEU A 57 -12.92 3.82 -15.61
N ALA A 58 -11.90 4.37 -16.27
CA ALA A 58 -11.13 5.50 -15.75
C ALA A 58 -11.97 6.79 -15.71
N ALA A 59 -12.78 7.03 -16.75
CA ALA A 59 -13.66 8.20 -16.84
C ALA A 59 -14.84 8.16 -15.85
N VAL A 60 -15.33 6.96 -15.50
CA VAL A 60 -16.45 6.77 -14.55
C VAL A 60 -15.98 6.74 -13.08
N ARG A 61 -14.68 6.53 -12.84
CA ARG A 61 -14.07 6.47 -11.49
C ARG A 61 -14.37 7.68 -10.59
N PRO A 62 -14.35 8.95 -11.06
CA PRO A 62 -14.69 10.11 -10.22
C PRO A 62 -16.20 10.23 -9.90
N PHE A 63 -17.09 9.57 -10.64
CA PHE A 63 -18.55 9.67 -10.44
C PHE A 63 -19.11 8.64 -9.44
N ARG A 64 -18.27 7.74 -8.90
CA ARG A 64 -18.67 6.71 -7.94
C ARG A 64 -19.20 7.24 -6.60
N ALA A 65 -18.88 8.48 -6.23
CA ALA A 65 -19.33 9.07 -4.97
C ALA A 65 -20.76 9.65 -5.03
N ALA A 66 -21.37 9.80 -6.21
CA ALA A 66 -22.59 10.60 -6.37
C ALA A 66 -23.89 9.82 -6.67
N PHE A 67 -23.86 8.49 -6.85
CA PHE A 67 -25.05 7.75 -7.32
C PHE A 67 -25.33 6.42 -6.59
N PRO A 68 -26.07 6.43 -5.47
CA PRO A 68 -26.60 5.19 -4.87
C PRO A 68 -27.72 4.54 -5.73
N ARG A 69 -28.31 5.26 -6.70
CA ARG A 69 -29.40 4.76 -7.56
C ARG A 69 -28.93 3.91 -8.75
N SER A 70 -27.63 3.86 -9.06
CA SER A 70 -27.11 3.08 -10.20
C SER A 70 -26.92 1.59 -9.91
N ALA A 71 -26.98 1.16 -8.64
CA ALA A 71 -26.89 -0.25 -8.28
C ALA A 71 -28.06 -1.05 -8.88
N GLY A 72 -29.29 -0.50 -8.86
CA GLY A 72 -30.46 -1.14 -9.47
C GLY A 72 -30.36 -1.25 -10.99
N LEU A 73 -29.83 -0.23 -11.66
CA LEU A 73 -29.61 -0.27 -13.11
C LEU A 73 -28.50 -1.25 -13.51
N LEU A 74 -27.46 -1.37 -12.68
CA LEU A 74 -26.38 -2.33 -12.91
C LEU A 74 -26.88 -3.78 -12.73
N VAL A 75 -27.69 -4.03 -11.69
CA VAL A 75 -28.33 -5.34 -11.47
C VAL A 75 -29.31 -5.68 -12.59
N LEU A 76 -30.12 -4.72 -13.03
CA LEU A 76 -31.06 -4.91 -14.15
C LEU A 76 -30.32 -5.19 -15.47
N ALA A 77 -29.26 -4.43 -15.75
CA ALA A 77 -28.46 -4.63 -16.96
C ALA A 77 -27.73 -5.98 -16.95
N LEU A 78 -27.26 -6.43 -15.78
CA LEU A 78 -26.67 -7.76 -15.59
C LEU A 78 -27.71 -8.87 -15.82
N ALA A 79 -28.91 -8.71 -15.28
CA ALA A 79 -30.01 -9.66 -15.47
C ALA A 79 -30.41 -9.79 -16.95
N LEU A 80 -30.50 -8.66 -17.66
CA LEU A 80 -30.78 -8.63 -19.10
C LEU A 80 -29.66 -9.28 -19.92
N ALA A 81 -28.38 -9.02 -19.58
CA ALA A 81 -27.24 -9.64 -20.24
C ALA A 81 -27.20 -11.16 -20.03
N LEU A 82 -27.50 -11.65 -18.82
CA LEU A 82 -27.63 -13.08 -18.52
C LEU A 82 -28.78 -13.74 -19.30
N HIS A 83 -29.90 -13.02 -19.48
CA HIS A 83 -31.04 -13.54 -20.23
C HIS A 83 -30.75 -13.65 -21.73
N ALA A 84 -29.97 -12.71 -22.29
CA ALA A 84 -29.60 -12.69 -23.69
C ALA A 84 -28.54 -13.74 -24.08
N LEU A 85 -27.85 -14.35 -23.11
CA LEU A 85 -26.87 -15.42 -23.33
C LEU A 85 -27.53 -16.79 -23.46
N PRO A 86 -27.00 -17.67 -24.35
CA PRO A 86 -27.40 -19.08 -24.39
C PRO A 86 -27.23 -19.74 -23.01
N PRO A 87 -28.11 -20.68 -22.61
CA PRO A 87 -28.07 -21.28 -21.28
C PRO A 87 -26.72 -21.92 -20.94
N ALA A 88 -26.01 -22.47 -21.93
CA ALA A 88 -24.67 -23.03 -21.76
C ALA A 88 -23.57 -22.00 -21.40
N ALA A 89 -23.77 -20.71 -21.72
CA ALA A 89 -22.77 -19.65 -21.52
C ALA A 89 -22.96 -18.85 -20.21
N ARG A 90 -24.13 -18.98 -19.57
CA ARG A 90 -24.45 -18.30 -18.30
C ARG A 90 -23.50 -18.62 -17.13
N PRO A 91 -23.07 -19.88 -16.89
CA PRO A 91 -22.16 -20.18 -15.78
C PRO A 91 -20.76 -19.57 -15.96
N LEU A 92 -20.29 -19.41 -17.20
CA LEU A 92 -19.00 -18.77 -17.49
C LEU A 92 -19.01 -17.27 -17.15
N LEU A 93 -20.11 -16.57 -17.45
CA LEU A 93 -20.26 -15.15 -17.11
C LEU A 93 -20.30 -14.94 -15.59
N LEU A 94 -20.98 -15.84 -14.86
CA LEU A 94 -21.02 -15.82 -13.39
C LEU A 94 -19.65 -16.12 -12.79
N LEU A 95 -18.88 -17.06 -13.36
CA LEU A 95 -17.51 -17.33 -12.90
C LEU A 95 -16.57 -16.13 -13.13
N VAL A 96 -16.69 -15.42 -14.25
CA VAL A 96 -15.88 -14.22 -14.53
C VAL A 96 -16.22 -13.07 -13.58
N TRP A 97 -17.48 -12.98 -13.12
CA TRP A 97 -17.95 -11.94 -12.19
C TRP A 97 -17.75 -12.29 -10.71
N LEU A 98 -17.84 -13.57 -10.34
CA LEU A 98 -17.61 -14.07 -8.99
C LEU A 98 -16.13 -14.34 -8.70
N ALA A 99 -15.31 -14.53 -9.74
CA ALA A 99 -13.87 -14.54 -9.56
C ALA A 99 -13.45 -13.16 -9.03
N PRO A 100 -12.86 -13.06 -7.83
CA PRO A 100 -12.33 -11.80 -7.33
C PRO A 100 -11.36 -11.25 -8.38
N PRO A 101 -11.31 -9.92 -8.59
CA PRO A 101 -10.42 -9.35 -9.58
C PRO A 101 -9.02 -9.90 -9.32
N LEU A 102 -8.33 -10.31 -10.39
CA LEU A 102 -6.99 -10.92 -10.44
C LEU A 102 -5.86 -10.04 -9.83
N GLY A 103 -6.15 -9.27 -8.79
CA GLY A 103 -5.22 -8.50 -7.98
C GLY A 103 -4.19 -9.39 -7.29
N TRP A 104 -4.56 -10.61 -6.88
CA TRP A 104 -3.62 -11.57 -6.32
C TRP A 104 -2.60 -12.08 -7.36
N LEU A 105 -3.02 -12.19 -8.64
CA LEU A 105 -2.12 -12.56 -9.72
C LEU A 105 -1.15 -11.41 -10.06
N ARG A 106 -1.58 -10.15 -9.91
CA ARG A 106 -0.70 -8.97 -10.03
C ARG A 106 0.32 -8.88 -8.90
N THR A 107 -0.06 -9.17 -7.65
CA THR A 107 0.87 -9.18 -6.52
C THR A 107 1.85 -10.35 -6.61
N LEU A 108 1.39 -11.53 -7.02
CA LEU A 108 2.26 -12.70 -7.25
C LEU A 108 3.27 -12.43 -8.39
N LEU A 109 2.82 -11.84 -9.50
CA LEU A 109 3.70 -11.48 -10.62
C LEU A 109 4.69 -10.37 -10.23
N ALA A 110 4.26 -9.37 -9.46
CA ALA A 110 5.15 -8.32 -8.96
C ALA A 110 6.22 -8.89 -8.01
N TYR A 111 5.83 -9.78 -7.08
CA TYR A 111 6.73 -10.44 -6.15
C TYR A 111 7.77 -11.32 -6.87
N LEU A 112 7.33 -12.09 -7.88
CA LEU A 112 8.22 -12.93 -8.69
C LEU A 112 9.16 -12.10 -9.58
N LEU A 113 8.74 -10.91 -10.02
CA LEU A 113 9.56 -10.01 -10.83
C LEU A 113 10.57 -9.19 -10.01
N THR A 114 10.29 -8.93 -8.72
CA THR A 114 11.23 -8.22 -7.83
C THR A 114 12.18 -9.14 -7.07
N SER A 115 11.90 -10.44 -7.00
CA SER A 115 12.70 -11.42 -6.25
C SER A 115 14.06 -11.76 -6.87
N LYS A 116 14.39 -11.29 -8.09
CA LYS A 116 15.58 -11.72 -8.84
C LYS A 116 16.55 -10.57 -9.20
N ARG A 117 17.04 -9.86 -8.19
CA ARG A 117 18.23 -8.97 -8.16
C ARG A 117 18.29 -8.46 -6.71
N ASP A 118 19.24 -8.83 -5.87
CA ASP A 118 20.65 -8.51 -6.00
C ASP A 118 21.57 -9.54 -5.33
N GLY A 119 22.46 -10.11 -6.12
CA GLY A 119 23.79 -10.51 -5.66
C GLY A 119 24.70 -9.31 -5.78
N GLY A 120 24.83 -8.53 -4.70
CA GLY A 120 25.60 -7.28 -4.65
C GLY A 120 26.68 -7.35 -3.58
N LYS A 121 27.91 -7.62 -4.01
CA LYS A 121 29.15 -7.71 -3.23
C LYS A 121 29.41 -6.43 -2.43
N THR A 122 29.53 -6.54 -1.10
CA THR A 122 30.10 -5.48 -0.26
C THR A 122 31.61 -5.40 -0.50
N SER A 123 32.00 -4.33 -1.19
CA SER A 123 33.38 -3.88 -1.38
C SER A 123 33.87 -3.20 -0.09
N LEU A 124 34.82 -3.83 0.59
CA LEU A 124 35.62 -3.26 1.67
C LEU A 124 36.94 -2.76 1.07
N GLN A 125 37.14 -1.45 1.01
CA GLN A 125 38.47 -0.80 0.95
C GLN A 125 38.69 -0.16 2.32
N SER A 126 39.60 -0.67 3.16
CA SER A 126 41.06 -0.56 3.07
C SER A 126 41.57 0.85 3.35
N ARG A 127 41.94 1.09 4.62
CA ARG A 127 43.05 1.97 5.01
C ARG A 127 43.79 1.35 6.20
N ARG A 128 45.11 1.35 6.08
CA ARG A 128 46.12 0.55 6.79
C ARG A 128 46.88 1.45 7.83
N PRO A 129 47.94 1.00 8.53
CA PRO A 129 47.99 0.84 9.99
C PRO A 129 49.08 1.68 10.68
N THR A 130 49.11 1.71 12.02
CA THR A 130 50.38 1.82 12.78
C THR A 130 50.21 1.28 14.22
N ASP A 131 50.83 0.13 14.44
CA ASP A 131 51.72 -0.30 15.52
C ASP A 131 51.31 -0.26 17.02
N GLU A 132 51.22 -1.50 17.54
CA GLU A 132 51.92 -2.05 18.71
C GLU A 132 51.60 -1.55 20.13
N HIS A 133 50.69 -2.29 20.80
CA HIS A 133 51.02 -2.88 22.10
C HIS A 133 50.19 -4.16 22.35
N GLU A 134 50.81 -5.29 22.04
CA GLU A 134 50.36 -6.64 22.39
C GLU A 134 50.71 -6.92 23.86
N SER A 135 49.70 -7.00 24.73
CA SER A 135 49.80 -7.50 26.10
C SER A 135 48.61 -8.42 26.37
N ASP A 136 48.68 -9.60 25.78
CA ASP A 136 48.49 -10.88 26.45
C ASP A 136 47.56 -10.88 27.69
N ARG A 137 46.25 -10.97 27.45
CA ARG A 137 45.28 -11.56 28.39
C ARG A 137 44.23 -12.38 27.65
N ARG A 138 44.65 -13.58 27.28
CA ARG A 138 43.91 -14.85 27.39
C ARG A 138 42.54 -14.73 28.09
N SER A 139 41.48 -14.56 27.31
CA SER A 139 40.07 -14.87 27.63
C SER A 139 39.25 -14.91 26.33
N GLU A 140 39.74 -15.62 25.32
CA GLU A 140 39.00 -15.86 24.07
C GLU A 140 38.13 -17.11 24.23
N GLY A 141 36.84 -16.92 24.01
CA GLY A 141 35.83 -17.97 24.09
C GLY A 141 34.54 -17.56 24.78
N ALA A 142 34.37 -16.29 25.18
CA ALA A 142 33.06 -15.78 25.59
C ALA A 142 32.09 -15.89 24.41
N GLU A 143 31.15 -16.82 24.51
CA GLU A 143 30.13 -17.08 23.49
C GLU A 143 29.45 -15.76 23.10
N LYS A 144 29.74 -15.27 21.90
CA LYS A 144 29.27 -13.97 21.43
C LYS A 144 27.78 -14.08 21.13
N GLY A 145 26.93 -13.67 22.07
CA GLY A 145 25.48 -13.59 21.89
C GLY A 145 25.10 -12.80 20.63
N MET A 146 23.98 -13.16 20.01
CA MET A 146 23.49 -12.47 18.82
C MET A 146 22.80 -11.16 19.23
N ILE A 147 23.20 -10.03 18.65
CA ILE A 147 22.55 -8.74 18.86
C ILE A 147 21.87 -8.33 17.55
N ILE A 148 20.55 -8.15 17.59
CA ILE A 148 19.75 -7.63 16.48
C ILE A 148 19.34 -6.20 16.80
N ARG A 149 19.59 -5.29 15.87
CA ARG A 149 19.06 -3.92 15.92
C ARG A 149 17.73 -3.86 15.17
N ILE A 150 16.68 -3.41 15.84
CA ILE A 150 15.31 -3.34 15.28
C ILE A 150 14.83 -1.89 15.37
N GLU A 151 14.19 -1.39 14.33
CA GLU A 151 13.53 -0.08 14.37
C GLU A 151 12.06 -0.25 14.78
N ILE A 152 11.69 0.24 15.96
CA ILE A 152 10.28 0.32 16.35
C ILE A 152 9.66 1.53 15.67
N THR A 153 8.46 1.34 15.10
CA THR A 153 7.68 2.39 14.45
C THR A 153 6.32 2.54 15.10
N ILE A 154 5.93 3.78 15.41
CA ILE A 154 4.56 4.16 15.73
C ILE A 154 4.12 5.33 14.86
N VAL A 155 2.82 5.45 14.63
CA VAL A 155 2.19 6.45 13.78
C VAL A 155 1.27 7.30 14.63
N GLU A 156 1.47 8.61 14.56
CA GLU A 156 0.60 9.61 15.17
C GLU A 156 -0.47 10.03 14.16
N HIS A 157 -1.72 10.11 14.62
CA HIS A 157 -2.88 10.54 13.86
C HIS A 157 -3.44 11.83 14.47
N GLN A 158 -3.79 12.79 13.62
CA GLN A 158 -4.44 14.04 14.02
C GLN A 158 -5.55 14.43 13.05
N ARG A 159 -6.58 15.09 13.59
CA ARG A 159 -7.70 15.66 12.83
C ARG A 159 -7.74 17.18 13.00
N TRP A 160 -8.05 17.89 11.93
CA TRP A 160 -8.30 19.31 11.97
C TRP A 160 -9.73 19.59 12.45
N LYS A 161 -9.86 20.53 13.39
CA LYS A 161 -11.12 21.10 13.85
C LYS A 161 -11.06 22.61 13.70
N GLU A 162 -12.17 23.24 13.32
CA GLU A 162 -12.22 24.68 13.05
C GLU A 162 -11.77 25.53 14.24
N GLU A 163 -12.21 25.18 15.45
CA GLU A 163 -11.94 25.97 16.66
C GLU A 163 -10.56 25.70 17.29
N VAL A 164 -9.96 24.54 17.03
CA VAL A 164 -8.75 24.05 17.73
C VAL A 164 -7.54 23.95 16.80
N GLY A 165 -7.77 23.80 15.49
CA GLY A 165 -6.77 23.39 14.52
C GLY A 165 -6.50 21.89 14.59
N TRP A 166 -5.24 21.50 14.41
CA TRP A 166 -4.82 20.10 14.44
C TRP A 166 -4.80 19.54 15.86
N THR A 167 -5.65 18.55 16.13
CA THR A 167 -5.78 17.89 17.43
C THR A 167 -5.54 16.38 17.33
N GLY A 168 -5.07 15.78 18.42
CA GLY A 168 -4.97 14.32 18.58
C GLY A 168 -6.29 13.65 18.97
N GLU A 169 -7.39 14.41 19.09
CA GLU A 169 -8.72 13.86 19.29
C GLU A 169 -9.24 13.25 17.99
N ILE A 170 -9.36 11.93 17.98
CA ILE A 170 -9.82 11.12 16.85
C ILE A 170 -11.29 10.76 17.07
N THR A 171 -12.14 10.91 16.05
CA THR A 171 -13.57 10.58 16.19
C THR A 171 -13.79 9.06 16.19
N ALA A 172 -14.96 8.60 16.64
CA ALA A 172 -15.27 7.18 16.62
C ALA A 172 -15.26 6.58 15.20
N GLU A 173 -15.62 7.38 14.18
CA GLU A 173 -15.56 6.99 12.78
C GLU A 173 -14.11 6.87 12.30
N ASP A 174 -13.25 7.80 12.69
CA ASP A 174 -11.82 7.73 12.37
C ASP A 174 -11.14 6.55 13.04
N THR A 175 -11.46 6.27 14.31
CA THR A 175 -10.91 5.11 15.03
C THR A 175 -11.22 3.80 14.29
N LYS A 176 -12.38 3.69 13.63
CA LYS A 176 -12.70 2.52 12.79
C LYS A 176 -11.85 2.45 11.51
N LEU A 177 -11.36 3.57 11.01
CA LEU A 177 -10.55 3.65 9.79
C LEU A 177 -9.05 3.48 10.06
N VAL A 178 -8.54 4.08 11.14
CA VAL A 178 -7.11 4.18 11.42
C VAL A 178 -6.70 3.72 12.82
N GLY A 179 -7.58 3.08 13.58
CA GLY A 179 -7.26 2.44 14.85
C GLY A 179 -7.20 3.36 16.08
N GLY A 180 -6.94 4.66 15.90
CA GLY A 180 -6.93 5.63 17.01
C GLY A 180 -5.86 6.71 16.82
N ARG A 181 -5.50 7.42 17.90
CA ARG A 181 -4.49 8.49 17.87
C ARG A 181 -3.08 7.96 17.58
N TRP A 182 -2.76 6.78 18.12
CA TRP A 182 -1.45 6.17 18.03
C TRP A 182 -1.60 4.74 17.55
N THR A 183 -0.94 4.39 16.45
CA THR A 183 -0.93 3.02 15.94
C THR A 183 0.46 2.53 15.62
N ASP A 184 0.60 1.22 15.44
CA ASP A 184 1.74 0.64 14.75
C ASP A 184 1.67 0.89 13.23
N GLY A 185 2.63 0.32 12.48
CA GLY A 185 2.67 0.41 11.02
C GLY A 185 1.58 -0.38 10.28
N GLN A 186 0.84 -1.25 10.98
CA GLN A 186 -0.26 -2.06 10.44
C GLN A 186 -1.64 -1.50 10.83
N GLY A 187 -1.69 -0.42 11.62
CA GLY A 187 -2.93 0.21 12.07
C GLY A 187 -3.48 -0.35 13.39
N GLY A 188 -2.73 -1.20 14.09
CA GLY A 188 -3.07 -1.65 15.44
C GLY A 188 -2.82 -0.55 16.46
N GLU A 189 -3.76 -0.32 17.40
CA GLU A 189 -3.64 0.73 18.41
C GLU A 189 -2.49 0.45 19.39
N VAL A 190 -1.70 1.49 19.70
CA VAL A 190 -0.54 1.40 20.61
C VAL A 190 -0.47 2.61 21.53
N SER A 191 0.36 2.52 22.56
CA SER A 191 0.68 3.68 23.40
C SER A 191 1.56 4.69 22.65
N GLY A 192 1.37 5.97 22.95
CA GLY A 192 2.20 7.04 22.38
C GLY A 192 3.66 7.02 22.87
N PRO A 193 4.54 7.86 22.28
CA PRO A 193 5.99 7.84 22.52
C PRO A 193 6.40 7.91 24.00
N ALA A 194 5.65 8.67 24.81
CA ALA A 194 5.93 8.88 26.23
C ALA A 194 5.54 7.69 27.12
N ALA A 195 4.56 6.88 26.70
CA ALA A 195 4.03 5.76 27.47
C ALA A 195 4.47 4.39 26.93
N PHE A 196 5.10 4.35 25.75
CA PHE A 196 5.54 3.11 25.13
C PHE A 196 6.70 2.46 25.90
N THR A 197 6.54 1.19 26.27
CA THR A 197 7.55 0.40 26.98
C THR A 197 7.96 -0.83 26.18
N LEU A 198 9.22 -1.22 26.27
CA LEU A 198 9.71 -2.46 25.65
C LEU A 198 9.10 -3.69 26.36
N PRO A 199 8.96 -4.82 25.64
CA PRO A 199 8.54 -6.08 26.26
C PRO A 199 9.47 -6.42 27.43
N SER A 200 8.87 -6.72 28.58
CA SER A 200 9.65 -7.23 29.71
C SER A 200 10.18 -8.62 29.38
N PRO A 201 11.39 -8.99 29.81
CA PRO A 201 11.89 -10.35 29.64
C PRO A 201 10.93 -11.31 30.38
N SER A 202 10.22 -12.14 29.64
CA SER A 202 9.33 -13.15 30.21
C SER A 202 10.18 -14.17 30.98
N VAL A 203 9.97 -14.28 32.30
CA VAL A 203 10.68 -15.23 33.16
C VAL A 203 10.03 -16.62 33.04
N SER A 204 9.97 -17.16 31.83
CA SER A 204 9.51 -18.53 31.61
C SER A 204 10.72 -19.45 31.63
N ALA A 205 10.78 -20.31 32.65
CA ALA A 205 11.90 -21.18 32.98
C ALA A 205 12.40 -22.00 31.78
N GLY A 206 13.69 -21.83 31.43
CA GLY A 206 14.43 -22.76 30.58
C GLY A 206 14.92 -22.24 29.22
N ALA A 207 14.40 -21.12 28.71
CA ALA A 207 14.88 -20.51 27.47
C ALA A 207 15.64 -19.20 27.75
N SER A 208 16.76 -18.97 27.06
CA SER A 208 17.41 -17.67 27.04
C SER A 208 16.50 -16.66 26.33
N HIS A 209 15.72 -15.90 27.09
CA HIS A 209 14.83 -14.89 26.52
C HIS A 209 15.63 -13.73 25.93
N PRO A 210 15.17 -13.14 24.82
CA PRO A 210 15.78 -11.94 24.30
C PRO A 210 15.67 -10.80 25.32
N SER A 211 16.78 -10.11 25.59
CA SER A 211 16.77 -8.88 26.37
C SER A 211 16.66 -7.67 25.44
N TRP A 212 15.80 -6.73 25.81
CA TRP A 212 15.52 -5.52 25.01
C TRP A 212 16.13 -4.29 25.68
N ALA A 213 16.76 -3.43 24.88
CA ALA A 213 17.24 -2.13 25.32
C ALA A 213 17.00 -1.08 24.25
N TRP A 214 16.75 0.16 24.65
CA TRP A 214 16.71 1.29 23.71
C TRP A 214 18.12 1.60 23.20
N ASP A 215 18.27 1.66 21.88
CA ASP A 215 19.52 2.08 21.23
C ASP A 215 19.61 3.61 21.14
N ALA A 216 18.46 4.30 21.07
CA ALA A 216 18.36 5.74 21.04
C ALA A 216 17.70 6.31 22.32
N PRO A 217 18.11 7.52 22.77
CA PRO A 217 17.57 8.14 23.98
C PRO A 217 16.13 8.64 23.83
N HIS A 218 15.71 9.01 22.62
CA HIS A 218 14.38 9.55 22.34
C HIS A 218 13.82 9.01 21.03
N TRP A 219 12.50 9.12 20.89
CA TRP A 219 11.82 8.89 19.61
C TRP A 219 12.20 9.97 18.60
N ALA A 220 12.43 9.56 17.36
CA ALA A 220 12.70 10.44 16.25
C ALA A 220 11.50 10.51 15.32
N VAL A 221 11.17 11.70 14.83
CA VAL A 221 10.20 11.86 13.74
C VAL A 221 10.90 11.53 12.43
N VAL A 222 10.25 10.72 11.60
CA VAL A 222 10.75 10.45 10.24
C VAL A 222 10.31 11.60 9.33
N ARG A 223 11.25 12.44 8.90
CA ARG A 223 11.00 13.71 8.20
C ARG A 223 11.21 13.60 6.70
N GLY A 224 10.45 14.40 5.95
CA GLY A 224 10.66 14.55 4.52
C GLY A 224 11.90 15.36 4.17
N PRO A 225 12.33 15.32 2.89
CA PRO A 225 13.40 16.17 2.42
C PRO A 225 13.04 17.63 2.70
N ARG A 226 13.94 18.34 3.38
CA ARG A 226 13.81 19.79 3.53
C ARG A 226 13.84 20.39 2.12
N PRO A 227 12.95 21.34 1.79
CA PRO A 227 13.05 22.07 0.53
C PRO A 227 14.30 22.94 0.60
N SER A 228 15.45 22.40 0.21
CA SER A 228 16.53 23.20 -0.34
C SER A 228 15.96 23.84 -1.60
N PHE A 229 15.64 25.15 -1.52
CA PHE A 229 15.12 26.04 -2.57
C PHE A 229 14.54 25.35 -3.82
N PRO A 230 13.21 25.38 -4.04
CA PRO A 230 12.61 24.58 -5.10
C PRO A 230 12.97 25.12 -6.49
N ALA A 231 13.63 24.30 -7.32
CA ALA A 231 13.42 24.38 -8.75
C ALA A 231 11.94 23.99 -9.02
N PRO A 232 11.15 24.82 -9.71
CA PRO A 232 9.77 24.48 -10.03
C PRO A 232 9.73 23.27 -10.98
N GLY A 233 9.03 22.20 -10.60
CA GLY A 233 8.69 21.09 -11.51
C GLY A 233 9.51 19.80 -11.39
N GLY A 234 10.33 19.63 -10.35
CA GLY A 234 11.05 18.37 -10.12
C GLY A 234 10.10 17.22 -9.72
N PRO A 235 10.20 16.02 -10.33
CA PRO A 235 9.43 14.86 -9.91
C PRO A 235 9.80 14.50 -8.47
N SER A 236 8.78 14.18 -7.66
CA SER A 236 8.93 13.66 -6.31
C SER A 236 9.89 12.47 -6.34
N ASP A 237 11.09 12.65 -5.81
CA ASP A 237 12.15 11.65 -5.85
C ASP A 237 11.66 10.38 -5.10
N PRO A 238 11.51 9.23 -5.79
CA PRO A 238 11.00 8.00 -5.18
C PRO A 238 12.05 7.29 -4.31
N SER A 239 13.17 7.91 -3.98
CA SER A 239 14.30 7.28 -3.28
C SER A 239 14.21 7.29 -1.75
N SER A 240 13.16 7.84 -1.16
CA SER A 240 12.98 7.79 0.29
C SER A 240 12.36 6.44 0.67
N ASP A 241 12.96 5.68 1.58
CA ASP A 241 12.40 4.49 2.26
C ASP A 241 11.07 4.75 3.00
N HIS A 242 10.46 5.91 2.77
CA HIS A 242 9.17 6.31 3.27
C HIS A 242 8.03 5.70 2.43
N PRO A 243 7.09 4.99 3.07
CA PRO A 243 5.92 4.46 2.38
C PRO A 243 4.94 5.54 1.87
N TRP A 244 5.10 6.80 2.27
CA TRP A 244 4.27 7.92 1.82
C TRP A 244 5.03 9.27 1.84
N PRO A 245 4.61 10.23 0.99
CA PRO A 245 5.21 11.55 0.96
C PRO A 245 4.89 12.33 2.25
N VAL A 246 5.91 12.91 2.87
CA VAL A 246 5.83 13.71 4.10
C VAL A 246 6.44 15.10 3.90
N ASP A 247 5.98 16.06 4.69
CA ASP A 247 6.52 17.41 4.77
C ASP A 247 7.84 17.45 5.59
N PRO A 248 8.51 18.62 5.71
CA PRO A 248 9.75 18.75 6.49
C PRO A 248 9.61 18.42 7.98
N ASP A 249 8.39 18.47 8.52
CA ASP A 249 8.07 18.16 9.91
C ASP A 249 7.59 16.71 10.09
N GLY A 250 7.57 15.92 9.01
CA GLY A 250 7.20 14.50 8.99
C GLY A 250 5.71 14.24 8.84
N TRP A 251 4.88 15.26 8.59
CA TRP A 251 3.45 15.09 8.40
C TRP A 251 3.08 14.76 6.96
N THR A 252 2.10 13.90 6.79
CA THR A 252 1.37 13.72 5.54
C THR A 252 -0.09 14.05 5.75
N TYR A 253 -0.73 14.70 4.78
CA TYR A 253 -2.07 15.28 4.89
C TYR A 253 -3.03 14.56 3.96
N ALA A 254 -4.25 14.33 4.42
CA ALA A 254 -5.29 13.62 3.69
C ALA A 254 -6.66 14.29 3.87
N ASP A 255 -7.62 13.85 3.06
CA ASP A 255 -9.02 14.24 3.18
C ASP A 255 -9.68 13.64 4.44
N HIS A 256 -10.95 13.99 4.67
CA HIS A 256 -11.74 13.50 5.81
C HIS A 256 -11.98 11.98 5.81
N THR A 257 -11.63 11.28 4.74
CA THR A 257 -11.76 9.82 4.60
C THR A 257 -10.42 9.09 4.77
N TRP A 258 -9.38 9.78 5.24
CA TRP A 258 -8.02 9.25 5.34
C TRP A 258 -7.47 8.77 4.00
N SER A 259 -7.84 9.47 2.93
CA SER A 259 -7.46 9.17 1.56
C SER A 259 -6.70 10.33 0.91
N ALA A 260 -6.08 10.08 -0.24
CA ALA A 260 -5.34 11.09 -1.01
C ALA A 260 -4.20 11.78 -0.23
N PHE A 261 -3.33 11.00 0.43
CA PHE A 261 -2.19 11.51 1.19
C PHE A 261 -1.20 12.33 0.34
N SER A 262 -0.76 13.47 0.88
CA SER A 262 0.23 14.34 0.25
C SER A 262 1.17 15.00 1.27
N CYS A 263 2.34 15.44 0.82
CA CYS A 263 3.32 16.15 1.65
C CYS A 263 3.03 17.65 1.84
N ARG A 264 1.88 18.15 1.36
CA ARG A 264 1.53 19.58 1.47
C ARG A 264 0.08 19.70 1.91
N PRO A 265 -0.22 20.53 2.92
CA PRO A 265 -1.60 20.77 3.30
C PRO A 265 -2.32 21.51 2.17
N THR A 266 -3.57 21.12 1.93
CA THR A 266 -4.53 21.76 1.01
C THR A 266 -5.74 22.23 1.81
N HIS A 267 -6.62 23.03 1.20
CA HIS A 267 -7.89 23.41 1.83
C HIS A 267 -8.83 22.22 2.10
N THR A 268 -8.58 21.06 1.47
CA THR A 268 -9.32 19.82 1.68
C THR A 268 -8.62 18.86 2.67
N SER A 269 -7.53 19.31 3.29
CA SER A 269 -6.80 18.50 4.27
C SER A 269 -7.47 18.58 5.63
N PHE A 270 -8.08 17.48 6.05
CA PHE A 270 -8.79 17.38 7.34
C PHE A 270 -8.11 16.43 8.32
N VAL A 271 -7.26 15.54 7.83
CA VAL A 271 -6.52 14.60 8.67
C VAL A 271 -5.05 14.62 8.30
N ARG A 272 -4.19 14.29 9.25
CA ARG A 272 -2.76 14.12 9.01
C ARG A 272 -2.20 13.00 9.86
N LYS A 273 -1.10 12.42 9.38
CA LYS A 273 -0.35 11.41 10.14
C LYS A 273 1.15 11.62 10.06
N ARG A 274 1.86 11.14 11.08
CA ARG A 274 3.32 11.28 11.20
C ARG A 274 3.94 10.03 11.79
N ARG A 275 5.05 9.60 11.20
CA ARG A 275 5.79 8.42 11.66
C ARG A 275 6.82 8.82 12.72
N TRP A 276 6.88 8.03 13.78
CA TRP A 276 7.88 8.11 14.81
C TRP A 276 8.64 6.78 14.86
N THR A 277 9.96 6.85 14.96
CA THR A 277 10.81 5.67 15.05
C THR A 277 11.75 5.75 16.24
N ARG A 278 12.08 4.59 16.81
CA ARG A 278 13.10 4.49 17.84
C ARG A 278 13.78 3.12 17.76
N PRO A 279 15.11 3.07 17.53
CA PRO A 279 15.82 1.81 17.46
C PRO A 279 15.96 1.15 18.83
N VAL A 280 15.93 -0.17 18.82
CA VAL A 280 16.14 -1.05 19.96
C VAL A 280 17.19 -2.12 19.63
N LEU A 281 17.91 -2.54 20.66
CA LEU A 281 18.77 -3.71 20.63
C LEU A 281 18.05 -4.88 21.28
N CYS A 282 18.00 -5.99 20.57
CA CYS A 282 17.50 -7.27 21.03
C CYS A 282 18.69 -8.23 21.12
N THR A 283 19.06 -8.62 22.34
CA THR A 283 20.21 -9.49 22.59
C THR A 283 19.74 -10.88 22.97
N PHE A 284 20.23 -11.89 22.27
CA PHE A 284 19.99 -13.29 22.55
C PHE A 284 21.22 -13.86 23.26
N ALA A 285 21.02 -14.52 24.40
CA ALA A 285 22.11 -15.23 25.04
C ALA A 285 22.60 -16.36 24.12
N ALA A 286 23.89 -16.66 24.19
CA ALA A 286 24.41 -17.79 23.47
C ALA A 286 23.80 -19.10 24.03
N PRO A 287 23.57 -20.11 23.18
CA PRO A 287 23.10 -21.39 23.65
C PRO A 287 24.19 -22.03 24.51
N SER A 288 23.93 -22.17 25.81
CA SER A 288 24.84 -22.84 26.72
C SER A 288 25.09 -24.26 26.22
N ARG A 289 26.31 -24.57 25.77
CA ARG A 289 26.71 -25.95 25.48
C ARG A 289 26.61 -26.75 26.77
N THR A 290 25.57 -27.57 26.89
CA THR A 290 25.49 -28.59 27.94
C THR A 290 26.64 -29.55 27.72
N ARG A 291 27.68 -29.41 28.53
CA ARG A 291 28.79 -30.36 28.63
C ARG A 291 28.20 -31.66 29.17
N THR A 292 27.91 -32.61 28.30
CA THR A 292 27.71 -34.01 28.69
C THR A 292 29.04 -34.51 29.22
N GLU A 293 29.21 -34.50 30.54
CA GLU A 293 30.26 -35.28 31.19
C GLU A 293 29.83 -36.75 31.14
N ASN A 294 30.67 -37.56 30.47
CA ASN A 294 30.62 -39.02 30.47
C ASN A 294 31.24 -39.57 31.76
#